data_AF-J1J188-F1
#
_entry.id   AF-J1J188-F1
#
_cell.length_a   1.000
_cell.length_b   1.000
_cell.length_c   1.000
_cell.angle_alpha   90.00
_cell.angle_beta   90.00
_cell.angle_gamma   90.00
#
_symmetry.space_group_name_H-M   'P 1'
#
loop_
_entity.id
_entity.type
_entity.pdbx_description
1 polymer ?
#
loop_
_entity_poly.entity_id
_entity_poly.type
_entity_poly.pdbx_seq_one_letter_code
_entity_poly.pdbx_strand_id
1 'polypeptide(L)'
;MGIPYHTHEYQIPAATKEDIIEGTSVDKVAVPKSLGSAAVYQYEAFATAEQGAQAKQAAEVATGIAKIAKQTADEAKAVSEQAKTVADEAKGTSNTATAISTEASKTATQAATVAAAATETANGAKATADNAQRVSEEAKTTAEASQMLSQQSKSACDDAKQIANEAKTIAEKAKSTAEEAKQATLTAQQSSGTSGLSDFLKDLNLSVISVSTPFLVASGKKQLQLKKGTHITLSLANGVYIASYSSDTVISISSLSAGKDYYVYLVPDGNTHKLVLSENATFPHGYTATNSRKIGGFHTLCADVGTISGHPLSGYRAGDILPQSVWCLNHRPHSSPEGMVYDPSQDIWVDIYLQSGTGENTRSEYGVPITTNRGYTDHVSDMMRVKKTLLSDTEFASAMYGSNDKTSIEGKEAPSPKHSGGHVDTEKRRMISYIGCEDGCGYVWQFLRDVCFMQTVVGRAPNVQFKKEMHTLLGGGEWSDGTNISPHLRTVIIRNARYEASGARGSSHPRNFV
;
A
#
# COMPACT_ATOMS: atom_id res chain seq x y z
N MET A 1 -174.95 49.69 60.71
CA MET A 1 -174.14 49.81 59.48
C MET A 1 -172.78 50.37 59.84
N GLY A 2 -171.72 49.73 59.37
CA GLY A 2 -170.30 50.02 59.64
C GLY A 2 -169.49 48.73 59.53
N ILE A 3 -168.81 48.55 58.40
CA ILE A 3 -168.14 47.34 57.89
C ILE A 3 -166.85 47.03 58.70
N PRO A 4 -166.50 45.75 58.97
CA PRO A 4 -165.26 45.41 59.67
C PRO A 4 -164.03 45.50 58.76
N TYR A 5 -162.99 46.20 59.24
CA TYR A 5 -161.68 46.30 58.61
C TYR A 5 -160.87 45.01 58.84
N HIS A 6 -160.29 44.46 57.77
CA HIS A 6 -159.17 43.53 57.85
C HIS A 6 -158.08 43.98 56.87
N THR A 7 -156.83 43.84 57.27
CA THR A 7 -155.64 44.17 56.50
C THR A 7 -155.07 42.91 55.83
N HIS A 8 -154.58 43.06 54.60
CA HIS A 8 -153.74 42.08 53.91
C HIS A 8 -152.35 42.67 53.71
N GLU A 9 -151.32 41.90 54.04
CA GLU A 9 -149.92 42.24 53.78
C GLU A 9 -149.46 41.44 52.55
N TYR A 10 -149.10 42.12 51.46
CA TYR A 10 -148.52 41.51 50.25
C TYR A 10 -147.01 41.79 50.25
N GLN A 11 -146.17 40.75 50.33
CA GLN A 11 -144.72 40.87 50.15
C GLN A 11 -144.32 40.49 48.72
N ILE A 12 -143.71 41.42 47.96
CA ILE A 12 -143.09 41.16 46.65
C ILE A 12 -141.59 40.88 46.88
N PRO A 13 -141.02 39.76 46.39
CA PRO A 13 -139.62 39.40 46.63
C PRO A 13 -138.63 40.31 45.86
N ALA A 14 -137.46 40.53 46.45
CA ALA A 14 -136.35 41.27 45.84
C ALA A 14 -135.55 40.38 44.85
N ALA A 15 -135.06 40.99 43.77
CA ALA A 15 -134.22 40.31 42.78
C ALA A 15 -132.84 39.93 43.36
N THR A 16 -132.36 38.72 43.05
CA THR A 16 -130.98 38.31 43.37
C THR A 16 -129.98 38.94 42.39
N LYS A 17 -128.68 38.80 42.67
CA LYS A 17 -127.62 39.30 41.78
C LYS A 17 -127.60 38.53 40.45
N GLU A 18 -127.89 37.24 40.52
CA GLU A 18 -128.05 36.35 39.37
C GLU A 18 -129.25 36.79 38.50
N ASP A 19 -130.39 37.12 39.13
CA ASP A 19 -131.58 37.63 38.42
C ASP A 19 -131.26 38.93 37.61
N ILE A 20 -130.31 39.76 38.08
CA ILE A 20 -129.87 41.00 37.42
C ILE A 20 -128.83 40.73 36.31
N ILE A 21 -127.85 39.85 36.55
CA ILE A 21 -126.80 39.53 35.55
C ILE A 21 -127.39 38.79 34.35
N GLU A 22 -128.35 37.89 34.60
CA GLU A 22 -129.03 37.11 33.55
C GLU A 22 -130.20 37.86 32.91
N GLY A 23 -130.63 38.99 33.48
CA GLY A 23 -131.73 39.82 32.96
C GLY A 23 -133.12 39.21 33.14
N THR A 24 -133.34 38.40 34.19
CA THR A 24 -134.55 37.57 34.39
C THR A 24 -135.55 38.12 35.43
N SER A 25 -135.28 39.29 36.02
CA SER A 25 -136.10 39.94 37.06
C SER A 25 -137.37 40.65 36.54
N VAL A 26 -138.36 39.91 36.01
CA VAL A 26 -139.62 40.48 35.48
C VAL A 26 -140.72 40.70 36.54
N ASP A 27 -140.69 39.94 37.64
CA ASP A 27 -141.69 39.94 38.72
C ASP A 27 -141.07 40.15 40.11
N LYS A 28 -139.80 40.59 40.13
CA LYS A 28 -139.02 40.91 41.33
C LYS A 28 -138.52 42.36 41.26
N VAL A 29 -138.37 43.02 42.41
CA VAL A 29 -137.87 44.41 42.47
C VAL A 29 -136.34 44.43 42.57
N ALA A 30 -135.69 45.17 41.66
CA ALA A 30 -134.27 45.47 41.77
C ALA A 30 -134.03 46.42 42.96
N VAL A 31 -133.09 46.06 43.82
CA VAL A 31 -132.69 46.85 44.99
C VAL A 31 -131.21 47.20 44.90
N PRO A 32 -130.70 48.25 45.57
CA PRO A 32 -129.30 48.67 45.42
C PRO A 32 -128.25 47.56 45.64
N LYS A 33 -128.55 46.57 46.49
CA LYS A 33 -127.68 45.39 46.71
C LYS A 33 -127.59 44.46 45.49
N SER A 34 -128.59 44.46 44.60
CA SER A 34 -128.66 43.58 43.43
C SER A 34 -127.94 44.14 42.19
N LEU A 35 -127.62 45.45 42.14
CA LEU A 35 -127.11 46.14 40.93
C LEU A 35 -125.57 46.20 40.78
N GLY A 36 -124.80 45.65 41.72
CA GLY A 36 -123.34 45.69 41.68
C GLY A 36 -122.76 47.11 41.89
N SER A 37 -121.52 47.20 42.37
CA SER A 37 -120.92 48.50 42.75
C SER A 37 -120.64 49.46 41.58
N ALA A 38 -120.60 48.95 40.35
CA ALA A 38 -120.29 49.76 39.16
C ALA A 38 -121.44 50.71 38.76
N ALA A 39 -122.70 50.36 39.05
CA ALA A 39 -123.88 51.17 38.69
C ALA A 39 -124.10 52.40 39.59
N VAL A 40 -123.29 52.56 40.65
CA VAL A 40 -123.44 53.61 41.67
C VAL A 40 -122.40 54.74 41.53
N TYR A 41 -121.48 54.63 40.57
CA TYR A 41 -120.46 55.65 40.32
C TYR A 41 -121.04 56.84 39.52
N GLN A 42 -120.71 58.06 39.94
CA GLN A 42 -121.00 59.30 39.20
C GLN A 42 -120.29 59.27 37.82
N TYR A 43 -120.87 59.92 36.79
CA TYR A 43 -120.30 59.98 35.43
C TYR A 43 -118.81 60.43 35.41
N GLU A 44 -118.41 61.22 36.39
CA GLU A 44 -117.04 61.72 36.61
C GLU A 44 -116.01 60.63 36.93
N ALA A 45 -116.46 59.42 37.32
CA ALA A 45 -115.60 58.26 37.55
C ALA A 45 -115.24 57.51 36.25
N PHE A 46 -115.86 57.87 35.12
CA PHE A 46 -115.54 57.31 33.81
C PHE A 46 -114.57 58.22 33.06
N ALA A 47 -113.62 57.63 32.33
CA ALA A 47 -112.65 58.38 31.55
C ALA A 47 -113.38 59.27 30.51
N THR A 48 -112.97 60.53 30.41
CA THR A 48 -113.56 61.45 29.43
C THR A 48 -113.17 61.03 28.01
N ALA A 49 -113.96 61.45 27.01
CA ALA A 49 -113.63 61.19 25.61
C ALA A 49 -112.21 61.71 25.21
N GLU A 50 -111.76 62.77 25.86
CA GLU A 50 -110.43 63.35 25.68
C GLU A 50 -109.32 62.48 26.28
N GLN A 51 -109.56 61.89 27.46
CA GLN A 51 -108.66 60.88 28.05
C GLN A 51 -108.59 59.60 27.19
N GLY A 52 -109.73 59.17 26.63
CA GLY A 52 -109.78 58.05 25.68
C GLY A 52 -109.02 58.32 24.38
N ALA A 53 -109.12 59.54 23.84
CA ALA A 53 -108.38 59.97 22.66
C ALA A 53 -106.86 60.04 22.92
N GLN A 54 -106.44 60.58 24.08
CA GLN A 54 -105.04 60.61 24.51
C GLN A 54 -104.48 59.19 24.70
N ALA A 55 -105.24 58.29 25.33
CA ALA A 55 -104.85 56.90 25.51
C ALA A 55 -104.68 56.17 24.16
N LYS A 56 -105.59 56.41 23.20
CA LYS A 56 -105.47 55.87 21.84
C LYS A 56 -104.24 56.42 21.12
N GLN A 57 -104.01 57.73 21.17
CA GLN A 57 -102.83 58.36 20.58
C GLN A 57 -101.53 57.82 21.19
N ALA A 58 -101.47 57.66 22.51
CA ALA A 58 -100.34 57.07 23.21
C ALA A 58 -100.11 55.60 22.80
N ALA A 59 -101.17 54.80 22.66
CA ALA A 59 -101.10 53.43 22.19
C ALA A 59 -100.62 53.31 20.73
N GLU A 60 -101.06 54.22 19.86
CA GLU A 60 -100.59 54.32 18.47
C GLU A 60 -99.11 54.71 18.39
N VAL A 61 -98.67 55.69 19.20
CA VAL A 61 -97.25 56.05 19.33
C VAL A 61 -96.42 54.88 19.87
N ALA A 62 -96.87 54.20 20.92
CA ALA A 62 -96.19 53.04 21.49
C ALA A 62 -96.07 51.90 20.47
N THR A 63 -97.13 51.65 19.69
CA THR A 63 -97.11 50.66 18.60
C THR A 63 -96.13 51.07 17.49
N GLY A 64 -96.06 52.37 17.15
CA GLY A 64 -95.09 52.91 16.21
C GLY A 64 -93.66 52.71 16.67
N ILE A 65 -93.36 53.06 17.93
CA ILE A 65 -92.05 52.84 18.55
C ILE A 65 -91.71 51.35 18.59
N ALA A 66 -92.64 50.47 18.95
CA ALA A 66 -92.42 49.02 18.99
C ALA A 66 -92.09 48.45 17.60
N LYS A 67 -92.75 48.94 16.54
CA LYS A 67 -92.44 48.57 15.16
C LYS A 67 -91.04 49.01 14.75
N ILE A 68 -90.67 50.26 15.06
CA ILE A 68 -89.32 50.78 14.80
C ILE A 68 -88.28 49.95 15.56
N ALA A 69 -88.50 49.68 16.84
CA ALA A 69 -87.58 48.88 17.66
C ALA A 69 -87.39 47.46 17.11
N LYS A 70 -88.47 46.81 16.65
CA LYS A 70 -88.39 45.50 15.99
C LYS A 70 -87.59 45.59 14.69
N GLN A 71 -87.88 46.59 13.85
CA GLN A 71 -87.14 46.80 12.61
C GLN A 71 -85.65 47.01 12.88
N THR A 72 -85.28 47.85 13.85
CA THR A 72 -83.89 48.07 14.25
C THR A 72 -83.24 46.78 14.78
N ALA A 73 -83.97 45.95 15.53
CA ALA A 73 -83.45 44.67 16.00
C ALA A 73 -83.21 43.67 14.86
N ASP A 74 -84.12 43.62 13.88
CA ASP A 74 -83.99 42.78 12.68
C ASP A 74 -82.81 43.25 11.81
N GLU A 75 -82.64 44.57 11.63
CA GLU A 75 -81.50 45.18 10.94
C GLU A 75 -80.18 44.88 11.68
N ALA A 76 -80.14 45.03 13.01
CA ALA A 76 -78.96 44.71 13.81
C ALA A 76 -78.57 43.23 13.74
N LYS A 77 -79.56 42.34 13.72
CA LYS A 77 -79.34 40.90 13.52
C LYS A 77 -78.75 40.62 12.15
N ALA A 78 -79.31 41.22 11.08
CA ALA A 78 -78.79 41.06 9.73
C ALA A 78 -77.34 41.55 9.61
N VAL A 79 -77.01 42.70 10.23
CA VAL A 79 -75.62 43.20 10.30
C VAL A 79 -74.71 42.23 11.07
N SER A 80 -75.16 41.67 12.19
CA SER A 80 -74.38 40.70 12.95
C SER A 80 -74.11 39.42 12.17
N GLU A 81 -75.09 38.95 11.39
CA GLU A 81 -74.93 37.77 10.52
C GLU A 81 -73.94 38.06 9.39
N GLN A 82 -74.03 39.24 8.75
CA GLN A 82 -73.04 39.69 7.76
C GLN A 82 -71.63 39.78 8.35
N ALA A 83 -71.47 40.36 9.55
CA ALA A 83 -70.19 40.46 10.23
C ALA A 83 -69.57 39.08 10.53
N LYS A 84 -70.40 38.10 10.88
CA LYS A 84 -69.97 36.72 11.10
C LYS A 84 -69.45 36.09 9.80
N THR A 85 -70.18 36.24 8.69
CA THR A 85 -69.74 35.75 7.37
C THR A 85 -68.39 36.36 6.98
N VAL A 86 -68.23 37.67 7.14
CA VAL A 86 -66.95 38.35 6.85
C VAL A 86 -65.82 37.82 7.74
N ALA A 87 -66.07 37.56 9.02
CA ALA A 87 -65.08 36.99 9.92
C ALA A 87 -64.66 35.56 9.51
N ASP A 88 -65.62 34.73 9.09
CA ASP A 88 -65.36 33.37 8.62
C ASP A 88 -64.57 33.37 7.29
N GLU A 89 -64.90 34.27 6.36
CA GLU A 89 -64.15 34.48 5.10
C GLU A 89 -62.71 34.98 5.37
N ALA A 90 -62.54 35.93 6.30
CA ALA A 90 -61.24 36.43 6.71
C ALA A 90 -60.38 35.32 7.33
N LYS A 91 -60.98 34.45 8.16
CA LYS A 91 -60.32 33.28 8.73
C LYS A 91 -59.89 32.28 7.65
N GLY A 92 -60.75 32.01 6.66
CA GLY A 92 -60.43 31.17 5.51
C GLY A 92 -59.25 31.72 4.68
N THR A 93 -59.25 33.03 4.45
CA THR A 93 -58.16 33.72 3.75
C THR A 93 -56.85 33.64 4.54
N SER A 94 -56.90 33.88 5.85
CA SER A 94 -55.73 33.78 6.73
C SER A 94 -55.12 32.38 6.73
N ASN A 95 -55.95 31.33 6.84
CA ASN A 95 -55.49 29.94 6.77
C ASN A 95 -54.82 29.64 5.43
N THR A 96 -55.39 30.13 4.33
CA THR A 96 -54.83 29.97 2.98
C THR A 96 -53.48 30.68 2.86
N ALA A 97 -53.35 31.90 3.38
CA ALA A 97 -52.08 32.63 3.40
C ALA A 97 -51.00 31.91 4.20
N THR A 98 -51.33 31.33 5.36
CA THR A 98 -50.40 30.52 6.16
C THR A 98 -49.95 29.27 5.43
N ALA A 99 -50.86 28.56 4.75
CA ALA A 99 -50.53 27.38 3.97
C ALA A 99 -49.57 27.73 2.82
N ILE A 100 -49.85 28.81 2.06
CA ILE A 100 -48.98 29.30 0.98
C ILE A 100 -47.61 29.69 1.53
N SER A 101 -47.55 30.42 2.65
CA SER A 101 -46.26 30.82 3.26
C SER A 101 -45.44 29.60 3.69
N THR A 102 -46.08 28.56 4.21
CA THR A 102 -45.39 27.35 4.65
C THR A 102 -44.79 26.60 3.45
N GLU A 103 -45.55 26.47 2.37
CA GLU A 103 -45.05 25.81 1.15
C GLU A 103 -43.95 26.63 0.47
N ALA A 104 -44.06 27.97 0.49
CA ALA A 104 -43.01 28.86 -0.01
C ALA A 104 -41.71 28.69 0.80
N SER A 105 -41.78 28.62 2.13
CA SER A 105 -40.61 28.36 2.99
C SER A 105 -39.97 27.01 2.68
N LYS A 106 -40.78 25.95 2.52
CA LYS A 106 -40.29 24.62 2.16
C LYS A 106 -39.58 24.61 0.80
N THR A 107 -40.17 25.28 -0.19
CA THR A 107 -39.58 25.44 -1.53
C THR A 107 -38.25 26.19 -1.46
N ALA A 108 -38.18 27.27 -0.67
CA ALA A 108 -36.95 28.04 -0.47
C ALA A 108 -35.84 27.20 0.18
N THR A 109 -36.17 26.39 1.19
CA THR A 109 -35.21 25.46 1.81
C THR A 109 -34.70 24.42 0.81
N GLN A 110 -35.59 23.82 0.02
CA GLN A 110 -35.19 22.86 -1.02
C GLN A 110 -34.27 23.51 -2.07
N ALA A 111 -34.59 24.73 -2.51
CA ALA A 111 -33.74 25.47 -3.45
C ALA A 111 -32.35 25.75 -2.86
N ALA A 112 -32.26 26.11 -1.58
CA ALA A 112 -30.98 26.31 -0.90
C ALA A 112 -30.15 25.00 -0.82
N THR A 113 -30.79 23.87 -0.52
CA THR A 113 -30.12 22.56 -0.52
C THR A 113 -29.59 22.20 -1.91
N VAL A 114 -30.38 22.42 -2.96
CA VAL A 114 -29.96 22.16 -4.36
C VAL A 114 -28.78 23.06 -4.74
N ALA A 115 -28.81 24.34 -4.36
CA ALA A 115 -27.71 25.27 -4.61
C ALA A 115 -26.41 24.83 -3.92
N ALA A 116 -26.49 24.39 -2.65
CA ALA A 116 -25.34 23.88 -1.92
C ALA A 116 -24.73 22.64 -2.59
N ALA A 117 -25.56 21.67 -2.99
CA ALA A 117 -25.11 20.48 -3.70
C ALA A 117 -24.47 20.81 -5.07
N ALA A 118 -25.00 21.81 -5.78
CA ALA A 118 -24.41 22.30 -7.02
C ALA A 118 -23.03 22.94 -6.79
N THR A 119 -22.86 23.70 -5.70
CA THR A 119 -21.55 24.25 -5.31
C THR A 119 -20.54 23.15 -4.97
N GLU A 120 -20.93 22.12 -4.22
CA GLU A 120 -20.05 20.98 -3.92
C GLU A 120 -19.62 20.25 -5.20
N THR A 121 -20.57 20.02 -6.11
CA THR A 121 -20.29 19.40 -7.41
C THR A 121 -19.32 20.22 -8.24
N ALA A 122 -19.50 21.55 -8.29
CA ALA A 122 -18.60 22.46 -9.00
C ALA A 122 -17.18 22.45 -8.39
N ASN A 123 -17.06 22.40 -7.06
CA ASN A 123 -15.78 22.30 -6.37
C ASN A 123 -15.07 20.96 -6.67
N GLY A 124 -15.81 19.86 -6.69
CA GLY A 124 -15.29 18.54 -7.08
C GLY A 124 -14.80 18.50 -8.53
N ALA A 125 -15.55 19.11 -9.45
CA ALA A 125 -15.14 19.25 -10.85
C ALA A 125 -13.86 20.08 -10.99
N LYS A 126 -13.74 21.19 -10.27
CA LYS A 126 -12.51 22.01 -10.24
C LYS A 126 -11.31 21.22 -9.73
N ALA A 127 -11.44 20.51 -8.61
CA ALA A 127 -10.35 19.70 -8.06
C ALA A 127 -9.90 18.59 -9.02
N THR A 128 -10.85 18.02 -9.78
CA THR A 128 -10.55 17.01 -10.81
C THR A 128 -9.77 17.64 -11.97
N ALA A 129 -10.16 18.84 -12.42
CA ALA A 129 -9.44 19.56 -13.47
C ALA A 129 -8.01 19.94 -13.04
N ASP A 130 -7.85 20.45 -11.81
CA ASP A 130 -6.53 20.81 -11.24
C ASP A 130 -5.61 19.56 -11.17
N ASN A 131 -6.15 18.40 -10.77
CA ASN A 131 -5.39 17.15 -10.78
C ASN A 131 -5.01 16.68 -12.19
N ALA A 132 -5.92 16.80 -13.16
CA ALA A 132 -5.64 16.44 -14.55
C ALA A 132 -4.52 17.31 -15.15
N GLN A 133 -4.51 18.61 -14.82
CA GLN A 133 -3.45 19.52 -15.24
C GLN A 133 -2.09 19.09 -14.68
N ARG A 134 -2.01 18.80 -13.37
CA ARG A 134 -0.75 18.34 -12.73
C ARG A 134 -0.21 17.06 -13.38
N VAL A 135 -1.08 16.08 -13.62
CA VAL A 135 -0.70 14.82 -14.28
C VAL A 135 -0.19 15.07 -15.70
N SER A 136 -0.81 16.00 -16.44
CA SER A 136 -0.36 16.38 -17.78
C SER A 136 1.04 17.02 -17.76
N GLU A 137 1.31 17.89 -16.79
CA GLU A 137 2.62 18.52 -16.61
C GLU A 137 3.70 17.50 -16.26
N GLU A 138 3.42 16.57 -15.33
CA GLU A 138 4.33 15.46 -14.98
C GLU A 138 4.61 14.54 -16.19
N ALA A 139 3.59 14.25 -17.00
CA ALA A 139 3.75 13.47 -18.21
C ALA A 139 4.64 14.18 -19.25
N LYS A 140 4.48 15.50 -19.40
CA LYS A 140 5.34 16.31 -20.29
C LYS A 140 6.80 16.26 -19.85
N THR A 141 7.09 16.47 -18.56
CA THR A 141 8.46 16.38 -18.03
C THR A 141 9.08 14.99 -18.25
N THR A 142 8.28 13.93 -18.06
CA THR A 142 8.73 12.55 -18.29
C THR A 142 9.06 12.30 -19.77
N ALA A 143 8.26 12.84 -20.69
CA ALA A 143 8.50 12.74 -22.12
C ALA A 143 9.79 13.46 -22.54
N GLU A 144 10.02 14.67 -22.02
CA GLU A 144 11.26 15.44 -22.26
C GLU A 144 12.50 14.70 -21.75
N ALA A 145 12.44 14.11 -20.55
CA ALA A 145 13.51 13.28 -20.01
C ALA A 145 13.80 12.05 -20.88
N SER A 146 12.75 11.39 -21.37
CA SER A 146 12.86 10.23 -22.25
C SER A 146 13.52 10.59 -23.60
N GLN A 147 13.20 11.76 -24.13
CA GLN A 147 13.82 12.26 -25.36
C GLN A 147 15.32 12.54 -25.18
N MET A 148 15.72 13.15 -24.05
CA MET A 148 17.13 13.36 -23.73
C MET A 148 17.89 12.02 -23.58
N LEU A 149 17.31 11.04 -22.89
CA LEU A 149 17.92 9.71 -22.73
C LEU A 149 18.08 9.00 -24.09
N SER A 150 17.10 9.15 -24.98
CA SER A 150 17.19 8.62 -26.35
C SER A 150 18.33 9.27 -27.14
N GLN A 151 18.53 10.58 -26.99
CA GLN A 151 19.65 11.29 -27.64
C GLN A 151 21.00 10.83 -27.10
N GLN A 152 21.13 10.67 -25.77
CA GLN A 152 22.33 10.11 -25.13
C GLN A 152 22.62 8.69 -25.61
N SER A 153 21.59 7.85 -25.71
CA SER A 153 21.72 6.47 -26.21
C SER A 153 22.18 6.44 -27.67
N LYS A 154 21.71 7.38 -28.51
CA LYS A 154 22.18 7.51 -29.88
C LYS A 154 23.66 7.88 -29.94
N SER A 155 24.10 8.85 -29.14
CA SER A 155 25.52 9.23 -29.03
C SER A 155 26.39 8.03 -28.61
N ALA A 156 25.98 7.30 -27.57
CA ALA A 156 26.70 6.13 -27.10
C ALA A 156 26.78 5.01 -28.16
N CYS A 157 25.73 4.84 -28.97
CA CYS A 157 25.74 3.92 -30.11
C CYS A 157 26.73 4.35 -31.20
N ASP A 158 26.84 5.65 -31.47
CA ASP A 158 27.79 6.18 -32.44
C ASP A 158 29.23 6.04 -31.93
N ASP A 159 29.48 6.28 -30.63
CA ASP A 159 30.77 6.01 -29.99
C ASP A 159 31.13 4.51 -30.05
N ALA A 160 30.16 3.63 -29.78
CA ALA A 160 30.36 2.18 -29.86
C ALA A 160 30.70 1.72 -31.29
N LYS A 161 30.08 2.32 -32.32
CA LYS A 161 30.44 2.07 -33.72
C LYS A 161 31.86 2.52 -34.02
N GLN A 162 32.27 3.67 -33.51
CA GLN A 162 33.65 4.15 -33.69
C GLN A 162 34.63 3.17 -33.07
N ILE A 163 34.40 2.76 -31.82
CA ILE A 163 35.24 1.76 -31.12
C ILE A 163 35.28 0.44 -31.90
N ALA A 164 34.15 -0.03 -32.43
CA ALA A 164 34.11 -1.25 -33.23
C ALA A 164 34.94 -1.12 -34.52
N ASN A 165 34.91 0.04 -35.18
CA ASN A 165 35.74 0.30 -36.36
C ASN A 165 37.23 0.35 -35.99
N GLU A 166 37.59 0.99 -34.89
CA GLU A 166 38.98 1.02 -34.39
C GLU A 166 39.46 -0.39 -34.04
N ALA A 167 38.64 -1.18 -33.35
CA ALA A 167 38.93 -2.58 -33.04
C ALA A 167 39.11 -3.43 -34.30
N LYS A 168 38.29 -3.21 -35.33
CA LYS A 168 38.46 -3.87 -36.64
C LYS A 168 39.82 -3.51 -37.26
N THR A 169 40.20 -2.24 -37.27
CA THR A 169 41.51 -1.81 -37.78
C THR A 169 42.65 -2.43 -36.98
N ILE A 170 42.52 -2.52 -35.65
CA ILE A 170 43.52 -3.19 -34.80
C ILE A 170 43.59 -4.69 -35.14
N ALA A 171 42.46 -5.36 -35.32
CA ALA A 171 42.42 -6.78 -35.70
C ALA A 171 43.06 -7.02 -37.08
N GLU A 172 42.83 -6.13 -38.05
CA GLU A 172 43.47 -6.19 -39.36
C GLU A 172 45.00 -6.02 -39.25
N LYS A 173 45.46 -5.07 -38.42
CA LYS A 173 46.90 -4.90 -38.11
C LYS A 173 47.48 -6.14 -37.44
N ALA A 174 46.81 -6.66 -36.40
CA ALA A 174 47.24 -7.86 -35.69
C ALA A 174 47.31 -9.08 -36.63
N LYS A 175 46.37 -9.21 -37.58
CA LYS A 175 46.42 -10.25 -38.62
C LYS A 175 47.65 -10.08 -39.52
N SER A 176 47.97 -8.86 -39.94
CA SER A 176 49.20 -8.58 -40.72
C SER A 176 50.44 -9.00 -39.92
N THR A 177 50.54 -8.54 -38.66
CA THR A 177 51.64 -8.89 -37.76
C THR A 177 51.72 -10.39 -37.50
N ALA A 178 50.60 -11.10 -37.37
CA ALA A 178 50.59 -12.55 -37.21
C ALA A 178 51.10 -13.27 -38.46
N GLU A 179 50.77 -12.78 -39.66
CA GLU A 179 51.29 -13.35 -40.90
C GLU A 179 52.79 -13.06 -41.07
N GLU A 180 53.24 -11.85 -40.70
CA GLU A 180 54.67 -11.50 -40.61
C GLU A 180 55.39 -12.38 -39.58
N ALA A 181 54.80 -12.59 -38.41
CA ALA A 181 55.33 -13.45 -37.36
C ALA A 181 55.39 -14.91 -37.81
N LYS A 182 54.39 -15.39 -38.55
CA LYS A 182 54.37 -16.74 -39.15
C LYS A 182 55.49 -16.91 -40.16
N GLN A 183 55.75 -15.90 -41.00
CA GLN A 183 56.91 -15.88 -41.90
C GLN A 183 58.23 -15.86 -41.12
N ALA A 184 58.34 -15.05 -40.07
CA ALA A 184 59.50 -15.02 -39.19
C ALA A 184 59.69 -16.34 -38.44
N THR A 185 58.62 -17.01 -38.01
CA THR A 185 58.69 -18.34 -37.37
C THR A 185 59.04 -19.44 -38.35
N LEU A 186 58.59 -19.38 -39.61
CA LEU A 186 59.09 -20.29 -40.66
C LEU A 186 60.60 -20.10 -40.88
N THR A 187 61.07 -18.84 -40.82
CA THR A 187 62.49 -18.48 -40.90
C THR A 187 63.28 -18.89 -39.63
N ALA A 188 62.65 -18.83 -38.46
CA ALA A 188 63.22 -19.21 -37.16
C ALA A 188 63.09 -20.72 -36.87
N GLN A 189 62.15 -21.44 -37.47
CA GLN A 189 62.11 -22.91 -37.43
C GLN A 189 63.26 -23.53 -38.23
N GLN A 190 63.86 -22.77 -39.16
CA GLN A 190 65.17 -23.09 -39.75
C GLN A 190 66.35 -22.74 -38.82
N SER A 191 66.13 -22.02 -37.71
CA SER A 191 67.14 -21.58 -36.74
C SER A 191 66.62 -21.68 -35.29
N SER A 192 66.66 -22.89 -34.74
CA SER A 192 66.32 -23.28 -33.35
C SER A 192 66.39 -22.19 -32.25
N GLY A 193 65.30 -21.98 -31.49
CA GLY A 193 65.33 -21.28 -30.19
C GLY A 193 63.96 -20.98 -29.55
N THR A 194 63.79 -21.30 -28.25
CA THR A 194 62.56 -21.13 -27.44
C THR A 194 62.27 -19.70 -26.97
N SER A 195 63.05 -18.69 -27.38
CA SER A 195 62.92 -17.30 -26.94
C SER A 195 61.78 -16.52 -27.62
N GLY A 196 61.37 -16.90 -28.85
CA GLY A 196 60.44 -16.10 -29.66
C GLY A 196 59.00 -15.99 -29.11
N LEU A 197 58.50 -17.01 -28.41
CA LEU A 197 57.13 -16.98 -27.87
C LEU A 197 56.99 -16.00 -26.71
N SER A 198 58.00 -15.90 -25.84
CA SER A 198 57.95 -14.98 -24.71
C SER A 198 58.00 -13.52 -25.14
N ASP A 199 58.74 -13.20 -26.21
CA ASP A 199 58.83 -11.82 -26.69
C ASP A 199 57.56 -11.42 -27.46
N PHE A 200 56.99 -12.32 -28.26
CA PHE A 200 55.66 -12.11 -28.88
C PHE A 200 54.55 -11.85 -27.85
N LEU A 201 54.52 -12.60 -26.75
CA LEU A 201 53.52 -12.40 -25.69
C LEU A 201 53.72 -11.08 -24.92
N LYS A 202 54.97 -10.56 -24.83
CA LYS A 202 55.23 -9.23 -24.27
C LYS A 202 54.66 -8.14 -25.17
N ASP A 203 54.81 -8.29 -26.48
CA ASP A 203 54.34 -7.32 -27.48
C ASP A 203 52.80 -7.28 -27.57
N LEU A 204 52.12 -8.39 -27.29
CA LEU A 204 50.65 -8.46 -27.25
C LEU A 204 50.03 -7.65 -26.08
N ASN A 205 50.81 -7.31 -25.04
CA ASN A 205 50.37 -6.58 -23.85
C ASN A 205 49.08 -7.13 -23.20
N LEU A 206 48.83 -8.44 -23.33
CA LEU A 206 47.66 -9.09 -22.76
C LEU A 206 47.88 -9.36 -21.27
N SER A 207 46.83 -9.12 -20.49
CA SER A 207 46.91 -9.26 -19.04
C SER A 207 47.01 -10.74 -18.64
N VAL A 208 46.26 -11.64 -19.26
CA VAL A 208 46.32 -13.10 -19.07
C VAL A 208 45.96 -13.76 -20.40
N ILE A 209 46.62 -14.87 -20.74
CA ILE A 209 46.16 -15.79 -21.78
C ILE A 209 46.00 -17.15 -21.15
N SER A 210 44.77 -17.67 -21.14
CA SER A 210 44.49 -19.05 -20.73
C SER A 210 43.62 -19.70 -21.79
N VAL A 211 44.06 -20.86 -22.26
CA VAL A 211 43.22 -21.76 -23.09
C VAL A 211 42.22 -22.56 -22.26
N SER A 212 42.30 -22.48 -20.93
CA SER A 212 41.41 -23.18 -19.99
C SER A 212 40.44 -22.21 -19.29
N THR A 213 39.17 -22.59 -19.24
CA THR A 213 38.10 -21.89 -18.52
C THR A 213 37.60 -22.80 -17.38
N PRO A 214 37.80 -22.48 -16.08
CA PRO A 214 38.71 -21.50 -15.43
C PRO A 214 40.17 -21.98 -15.26
N PHE A 215 41.14 -21.06 -15.10
CA PHE A 215 42.57 -21.42 -14.99
C PHE A 215 43.05 -21.79 -13.58
N LEU A 216 42.29 -21.43 -12.54
CA LEU A 216 42.57 -21.77 -11.15
C LEU A 216 41.35 -22.49 -10.58
N VAL A 217 41.54 -23.66 -9.99
CA VAL A 217 40.47 -24.47 -9.39
C VAL A 217 40.92 -25.09 -8.07
N ALA A 218 39.97 -25.47 -7.22
CA ALA A 218 40.27 -26.38 -6.12
C ALA A 218 40.59 -27.78 -6.65
N SER A 219 41.65 -28.40 -6.14
CA SER A 219 42.00 -29.81 -6.40
C SER A 219 41.98 -30.67 -5.14
N GLY A 220 41.78 -30.04 -3.97
CA GLY A 220 41.60 -30.70 -2.69
C GLY A 220 41.31 -29.70 -1.58
N LYS A 221 41.07 -30.21 -0.37
CA LYS A 221 40.67 -29.41 0.81
C LYS A 221 41.66 -28.27 1.18
N LYS A 222 42.94 -28.44 0.85
CA LYS A 222 43.99 -27.43 1.05
C LYS A 222 44.91 -27.32 -0.17
N GLN A 223 44.33 -27.56 -1.35
CA GLN A 223 45.08 -27.60 -2.60
C GLN A 223 44.31 -26.88 -3.70
N LEU A 224 45.02 -25.99 -4.39
CA LEU A 224 44.58 -25.44 -5.66
C LEU A 224 45.37 -26.08 -6.79
N GLN A 225 44.80 -26.04 -8.00
CA GLN A 225 45.47 -26.40 -9.23
C GLN A 225 45.39 -25.23 -10.19
N LEU A 226 46.56 -24.76 -10.59
CA LEU A 226 46.73 -23.85 -11.71
C LEU A 226 46.83 -24.69 -12.98
N LYS A 227 45.92 -24.49 -13.93
CA LYS A 227 45.81 -25.31 -15.13
C LYS A 227 46.93 -25.00 -16.13
N LYS A 228 47.39 -26.04 -16.83
CA LYS A 228 48.31 -25.91 -17.97
C LYS A 228 47.75 -25.00 -19.06
N GLY A 229 48.64 -24.37 -19.82
CA GLY A 229 48.30 -23.40 -20.86
C GLY A 229 47.94 -22.02 -20.31
N THR A 230 48.31 -21.72 -19.07
CA THR A 230 48.08 -20.43 -18.42
C THR A 230 49.34 -19.56 -18.55
N HIS A 231 49.17 -18.34 -19.03
CA HIS A 231 50.20 -17.32 -19.14
C HIS A 231 49.74 -16.05 -18.44
N ILE A 232 50.52 -15.58 -17.46
CA ILE A 232 50.18 -14.41 -16.65
C ILE A 232 51.32 -13.41 -16.69
N THR A 233 50.98 -12.18 -17.09
CA THR A 233 51.91 -11.05 -17.11
C THR A 233 52.17 -10.52 -15.70
N LEU A 234 53.43 -10.28 -15.34
CA LEU A 234 53.84 -9.62 -14.09
C LEU A 234 54.65 -8.38 -14.46
N SER A 235 54.14 -7.20 -14.08
CA SER A 235 54.87 -5.95 -14.22
C SER A 235 56.04 -5.93 -13.23
N LEU A 236 57.21 -5.57 -13.72
CA LEU A 236 58.44 -5.36 -12.95
C LEU A 236 58.91 -3.91 -13.15
N ALA A 237 59.79 -3.44 -12.28
CA ALA A 237 60.30 -2.06 -12.34
C ALA A 237 60.88 -1.68 -13.71
N ASN A 238 61.51 -2.63 -14.41
CA ASN A 238 62.18 -2.42 -15.70
C ASN A 238 61.64 -3.32 -16.82
N GLY A 239 60.36 -3.72 -16.78
CA GLY A 239 59.76 -4.49 -17.87
C GLY A 239 58.63 -5.42 -17.44
N VAL A 240 58.39 -6.45 -18.25
CA VAL A 240 57.33 -7.44 -18.04
C VAL A 240 57.93 -8.84 -18.01
N TYR A 241 57.55 -9.61 -17.00
CA TYR A 241 57.78 -11.05 -16.92
C TYR A 241 56.51 -11.82 -17.25
N ILE A 242 56.63 -12.96 -17.94
CA ILE A 242 55.48 -13.81 -18.29
C ILE A 242 55.62 -15.15 -17.59
N ALA A 243 54.80 -15.37 -16.56
CA ALA A 243 54.68 -16.65 -15.89
C ALA A 243 53.89 -17.60 -16.79
N SER A 244 54.58 -18.60 -17.35
CA SER A 244 54.00 -19.57 -18.28
C SER A 244 53.96 -20.96 -17.65
N TYR A 245 52.79 -21.58 -17.67
CA TYR A 245 52.56 -22.89 -17.06
C TYR A 245 52.20 -23.90 -18.13
N SER A 246 53.16 -24.73 -18.55
CA SER A 246 52.98 -25.76 -19.59
C SER A 246 52.41 -27.08 -19.05
N SER A 247 52.32 -27.24 -17.74
CA SER A 247 51.73 -28.38 -17.04
C SER A 247 50.87 -27.88 -15.88
N ASP A 248 49.98 -28.73 -15.37
CA ASP A 248 49.15 -28.38 -14.23
C ASP A 248 50.05 -28.24 -12.99
N THR A 249 49.97 -27.10 -12.31
CA THR A 249 50.77 -26.80 -11.12
C THR A 249 49.88 -26.86 -9.88
N VAL A 250 50.27 -27.71 -8.92
CA VAL A 250 49.57 -27.81 -7.63
C VAL A 250 50.12 -26.77 -6.65
N ILE A 251 49.22 -26.05 -5.99
CA ILE A 251 49.53 -25.11 -4.92
C ILE A 251 49.02 -25.74 -3.62
N SER A 252 49.94 -26.27 -2.81
CA SER A 252 49.62 -26.85 -1.51
C SER A 252 49.71 -25.81 -0.40
N ILE A 253 48.71 -25.79 0.48
CA ILE A 253 48.57 -24.77 1.52
C ILE A 253 48.70 -25.42 2.89
N SER A 254 49.67 -24.97 3.69
CA SER A 254 49.98 -25.56 5.00
C SER A 254 48.96 -25.18 6.08
N SER A 255 48.53 -23.92 6.13
CA SER A 255 47.60 -23.41 7.14
C SER A 255 46.60 -22.43 6.54
N LEU A 256 45.35 -22.56 6.94
CA LEU A 256 44.23 -21.70 6.56
C LEU A 256 43.37 -21.48 7.79
N SER A 257 42.94 -20.24 8.00
CA SER A 257 41.96 -19.87 9.03
C SER A 257 40.55 -20.11 8.50
N ALA A 258 39.60 -20.44 9.38
CA ALA A 258 38.21 -20.66 9.00
C ALA A 258 37.47 -19.35 8.65
N GLY A 259 36.60 -19.41 7.63
CA GLY A 259 35.71 -18.30 7.27
C GLY A 259 36.43 -17.06 6.75
N LYS A 260 37.59 -17.24 6.12
CA LYS A 260 38.43 -16.16 5.58
C LYS A 260 38.57 -16.25 4.06
N ASP A 261 38.67 -15.07 3.45
CA ASP A 261 39.06 -14.90 2.06
C ASP A 261 40.58 -14.87 1.93
N TYR A 262 41.10 -15.65 0.99
CA TYR A 262 42.50 -15.68 0.63
C TYR A 262 42.68 -15.32 -0.84
N TYR A 263 43.78 -14.64 -1.13
CA TYR A 263 44.16 -14.19 -2.45
C TYR A 263 45.44 -14.87 -2.89
N VAL A 264 45.48 -15.28 -4.16
CA VAL A 264 46.67 -15.83 -4.80
C VAL A 264 47.36 -14.72 -5.56
N TYR A 265 48.61 -14.44 -5.19
CA TYR A 265 49.46 -13.44 -5.81
C TYR A 265 50.61 -14.08 -6.56
N LEU A 266 50.84 -13.59 -7.78
CA LEU A 266 52.07 -13.80 -8.52
C LEU A 266 53.06 -12.70 -8.14
N VAL A 267 54.26 -13.07 -7.70
CA VAL A 267 55.29 -12.14 -7.24
C VAL A 267 56.65 -12.50 -7.83
N PRO A 268 57.59 -11.53 -7.96
CA PRO A 268 58.93 -11.82 -8.43
C PRO A 268 59.72 -12.65 -7.41
N ASP A 269 60.58 -13.50 -7.94
CA ASP A 269 61.54 -14.30 -7.17
C ASP A 269 62.87 -14.39 -7.95
N GLY A 270 63.75 -13.41 -7.73
CA GLY A 270 64.93 -13.21 -8.56
C GLY A 270 64.57 -12.98 -10.03
N ASN A 271 65.09 -13.82 -10.92
CA ASN A 271 64.77 -13.81 -12.37
C ASN A 271 63.54 -14.67 -12.72
N THR A 272 62.82 -15.15 -11.71
CA THR A 272 61.65 -16.02 -11.84
C THR A 272 60.45 -15.43 -11.10
N HIS A 273 59.42 -16.24 -10.90
CA HIS A 273 58.23 -15.88 -10.14
C HIS A 273 57.91 -16.96 -9.12
N LYS A 274 57.14 -16.58 -8.10
CA LYS A 274 56.49 -17.53 -7.20
C LYS A 274 55.06 -17.10 -6.91
N LEU A 275 54.30 -18.03 -6.35
CA LEU A 275 52.93 -17.80 -5.90
C LEU A 275 52.92 -17.60 -4.38
N VAL A 276 52.27 -16.54 -3.93
CA VAL A 276 52.12 -16.20 -2.51
C VAL A 276 50.65 -16.09 -2.18
N LEU A 277 50.24 -16.74 -1.08
CA LEU A 277 48.91 -16.63 -0.51
C LEU A 277 48.88 -15.53 0.54
N SER A 278 47.79 -14.77 0.57
CA SER A 278 47.64 -13.64 1.50
C SER A 278 46.17 -13.38 1.79
N GLU A 279 45.85 -13.00 3.03
CA GLU A 279 44.53 -12.44 3.42
C GLU A 279 44.42 -10.96 3.06
N ASN A 280 45.53 -10.27 2.79
CA ASN A 280 45.52 -8.88 2.36
C ASN A 280 45.10 -8.78 0.89
N ALA A 281 43.99 -8.08 0.65
CA ALA A 281 43.39 -7.88 -0.67
C ALA A 281 44.14 -6.89 -1.58
N THR A 282 45.05 -6.09 -1.06
CA THR A 282 45.78 -5.12 -1.87
C THR A 282 47.05 -5.76 -2.43
N PHE A 283 47.92 -6.25 -1.56
CA PHE A 283 49.15 -6.97 -1.92
C PHE A 283 49.63 -7.83 -0.73
N PRO A 284 50.43 -8.89 -0.97
CA PRO A 284 50.95 -9.73 0.10
C PRO A 284 52.02 -9.01 0.91
N HIS A 285 52.18 -9.41 2.17
CA HIS A 285 53.21 -8.86 3.06
C HIS A 285 54.61 -8.97 2.43
N GLY A 286 55.38 -7.87 2.44
CA GLY A 286 56.70 -7.79 1.79
C GLY A 286 56.66 -7.39 0.30
N TYR A 287 55.48 -7.12 -0.25
CA TYR A 287 55.28 -6.70 -1.63
C TYR A 287 54.47 -5.40 -1.71
N THR A 288 54.29 -4.89 -2.93
CA THR A 288 53.57 -3.67 -3.29
C THR A 288 52.59 -3.97 -4.42
N ALA A 289 51.68 -3.03 -4.71
CA ALA A 289 50.78 -3.14 -5.86
C ALA A 289 51.50 -3.16 -7.22
N THR A 290 52.76 -2.68 -7.28
CA THR A 290 53.54 -2.59 -8.53
C THR A 290 54.49 -3.76 -8.75
N ASN A 291 54.78 -4.54 -7.70
CA ASN A 291 55.65 -5.73 -7.78
C ASN A 291 54.92 -7.02 -7.38
N SER A 292 53.58 -7.00 -7.35
CA SER A 292 52.76 -8.18 -7.16
C SER A 292 51.53 -8.10 -8.04
N ARG A 293 50.98 -9.26 -8.38
CA ARG A 293 49.76 -9.33 -9.16
C ARG A 293 48.80 -10.32 -8.52
N LYS A 294 47.61 -9.84 -8.13
CA LYS A 294 46.51 -10.71 -7.71
C LYS A 294 45.98 -11.45 -8.94
N ILE A 295 45.99 -12.79 -8.90
CA ILE A 295 45.58 -13.63 -10.04
C ILE A 295 44.30 -14.42 -9.75
N GLY A 296 43.89 -14.49 -8.49
CA GLY A 296 42.69 -15.19 -8.04
C GLY A 296 42.56 -15.18 -6.54
N GLY A 297 41.66 -16.01 -6.04
CA GLY A 297 41.41 -16.18 -4.62
C GLY A 297 40.36 -17.24 -4.36
N PHE A 298 40.02 -17.42 -3.09
CA PHE A 298 39.01 -18.37 -2.61
C PHE A 298 38.57 -18.00 -1.19
N HIS A 299 37.45 -18.57 -0.78
CA HIS A 299 36.96 -18.53 0.59
C HIS A 299 37.20 -19.88 1.27
N THR A 300 37.36 -19.85 2.59
CA THR A 300 37.54 -21.05 3.42
C THR A 300 36.29 -21.33 4.22
N LEU A 301 35.96 -22.61 4.40
CA LEU A 301 34.79 -23.02 5.14
C LEU A 301 34.83 -22.50 6.59
N CYS A 302 33.71 -21.98 7.08
CA CYS A 302 33.65 -21.32 8.39
C CYS A 302 33.57 -22.28 9.58
N ALA A 303 32.97 -23.45 9.40
CA ALA A 303 32.79 -24.47 10.42
C ALA A 303 32.76 -25.86 9.77
N ASP A 304 33.13 -26.91 10.51
CA ASP A 304 33.10 -28.29 10.03
C ASP A 304 31.72 -28.65 9.46
N VAL A 305 31.67 -29.34 8.31
CA VAL A 305 30.40 -29.83 7.70
C VAL A 305 29.86 -31.05 8.44
N GLY A 306 30.74 -31.83 9.05
CA GLY A 306 30.40 -33.18 9.53
C GLY A 306 30.16 -34.14 8.37
N THR A 307 29.42 -35.22 8.63
CA THR A 307 29.11 -36.25 7.62
C THR A 307 27.67 -36.10 7.17
N ILE A 308 27.48 -35.74 5.90
CA ILE A 308 26.17 -35.63 5.27
C ILE A 308 26.17 -36.56 4.05
N SER A 309 25.24 -37.52 4.01
CA SER A 309 25.15 -38.49 2.92
C SER A 309 24.86 -37.79 1.58
N GLY A 310 25.62 -38.13 0.54
CA GLY A 310 25.46 -37.56 -0.80
C GLY A 310 25.86 -36.08 -0.96
N HIS A 311 26.33 -35.42 0.11
CA HIS A 311 26.70 -34.00 0.05
C HIS A 311 28.15 -33.83 -0.45
N PRO A 312 28.42 -32.98 -1.46
CA PRO A 312 29.78 -32.78 -2.00
C PRO A 312 30.80 -32.28 -0.97
N LEU A 313 30.34 -31.50 0.00
CA LEU A 313 31.15 -30.96 1.09
C LEU A 313 31.23 -31.87 2.33
N SER A 314 30.70 -33.10 2.26
CA SER A 314 30.76 -34.04 3.38
C SER A 314 32.20 -34.29 3.84
N GLY A 315 32.45 -34.13 5.13
CA GLY A 315 33.76 -34.27 5.77
C GLY A 315 34.73 -33.10 5.54
N TYR A 316 34.32 -32.00 4.91
CA TYR A 316 35.10 -30.75 4.92
C TYR A 316 35.12 -30.16 6.33
N ARG A 317 36.24 -29.54 6.68
CA ARG A 317 36.52 -28.95 7.98
C ARG A 317 36.66 -27.44 7.90
N ALA A 318 36.47 -26.76 9.01
CA ALA A 318 36.71 -25.33 9.12
C ALA A 318 38.14 -25.00 8.65
N GLY A 319 38.27 -24.00 7.77
CA GLY A 319 39.53 -23.63 7.13
C GLY A 319 39.85 -24.38 5.84
N ASP A 320 39.12 -25.44 5.48
CA ASP A 320 39.27 -26.05 4.16
C ASP A 320 38.78 -25.10 3.06
N ILE A 321 39.40 -25.17 1.88
CA ILE A 321 39.01 -24.38 0.70
C ILE A 321 37.61 -24.78 0.28
N LEU A 322 36.71 -23.79 0.15
CA LEU A 322 35.39 -24.02 -0.40
C LEU A 322 35.48 -24.11 -1.93
N PRO A 323 35.23 -25.26 -2.58
CA PRO A 323 35.63 -25.47 -3.97
C PRO A 323 35.04 -24.47 -4.96
N GLN A 324 33.75 -24.13 -4.79
CA GLN A 324 33.05 -23.20 -5.69
C GLN A 324 33.36 -21.72 -5.41
N SER A 325 34.11 -21.41 -4.35
CA SER A 325 34.55 -20.04 -4.08
C SER A 325 35.83 -19.65 -4.84
N VAL A 326 36.50 -20.63 -5.47
CA VAL A 326 37.75 -20.40 -6.19
C VAL A 326 37.47 -19.56 -7.42
N TRP A 327 38.06 -18.37 -7.46
CA TRP A 327 37.92 -17.43 -8.55
C TRP A 327 39.29 -17.05 -9.11
N CYS A 328 39.31 -16.65 -10.37
CA CYS A 328 40.50 -16.17 -11.06
C CYS A 328 40.16 -15.07 -12.06
N LEU A 329 41.18 -14.52 -12.72
CA LEU A 329 41.00 -13.34 -13.59
C LEU A 329 39.99 -13.57 -14.73
N ASN A 330 39.84 -14.81 -15.23
CA ASN A 330 38.87 -15.18 -16.27
C ASN A 330 37.60 -15.88 -15.74
N HIS A 331 37.44 -16.01 -14.42
CA HIS A 331 36.28 -16.64 -13.80
C HIS A 331 36.07 -16.09 -12.39
N ARG A 332 35.22 -15.07 -12.29
CA ARG A 332 34.96 -14.29 -11.07
C ARG A 332 33.65 -13.53 -11.20
N PRO A 333 33.03 -13.08 -10.10
CA PRO A 333 31.86 -12.22 -10.17
C PRO A 333 32.17 -10.85 -10.77
N HIS A 334 31.11 -10.18 -11.22
CA HIS A 334 31.14 -8.77 -11.58
C HIS A 334 31.34 -7.87 -10.34
N SER A 335 30.76 -8.27 -9.21
CA SER A 335 31.01 -7.67 -7.89
C SER A 335 32.37 -8.08 -7.31
N SER A 336 32.63 -7.69 -6.06
CA SER A 336 33.80 -8.16 -5.32
C SER A 336 33.67 -9.66 -5.03
N PRO A 337 34.72 -10.48 -5.25
CA PRO A 337 34.64 -11.94 -5.15
C PRO A 337 34.60 -12.49 -3.72
N GLU A 338 34.88 -11.67 -2.72
CA GLU A 338 34.94 -12.05 -1.31
C GLU A 338 33.60 -12.60 -0.83
N GLY A 339 33.66 -13.73 -0.11
CA GLY A 339 32.49 -14.35 0.47
C GLY A 339 31.46 -14.84 -0.55
N MET A 340 31.86 -15.19 -1.77
CA MET A 340 30.96 -15.72 -2.81
C MET A 340 31.35 -17.13 -3.28
N VAL A 341 30.37 -17.87 -3.77
CA VAL A 341 30.50 -19.18 -4.44
C VAL A 341 29.83 -19.14 -5.80
N TYR A 342 30.38 -19.87 -6.76
CA TYR A 342 29.82 -20.01 -8.09
C TYR A 342 28.78 -21.14 -8.13
N ASP A 343 27.60 -20.83 -8.66
CA ASP A 343 26.58 -21.79 -9.04
C ASP A 343 26.70 -22.10 -10.54
N PRO A 344 27.26 -23.27 -10.92
CA PRO A 344 27.44 -23.63 -12.32
C PRO A 344 26.12 -23.94 -13.03
N SER A 345 25.03 -24.23 -12.31
CA SER A 345 23.74 -24.57 -12.91
C SER A 345 22.96 -23.35 -13.37
N GLN A 346 23.25 -22.18 -12.80
CA GLN A 346 22.60 -20.90 -13.16
C GLN A 346 23.58 -19.89 -13.75
N ASP A 347 24.88 -20.22 -13.80
CA ASP A 347 25.95 -19.33 -14.23
C ASP A 347 25.93 -18.00 -13.46
N ILE A 348 25.93 -18.08 -12.12
CA ILE A 348 25.94 -16.92 -11.22
C ILE A 348 26.89 -17.14 -10.05
N TRP A 349 27.32 -16.04 -9.43
CA TRP A 349 27.96 -16.06 -8.13
C TRP A 349 26.95 -15.70 -7.05
N VAL A 350 27.00 -16.38 -5.92
CA VAL A 350 26.07 -16.24 -4.80
C VAL A 350 26.85 -15.99 -3.53
N ASP A 351 26.38 -15.07 -2.70
CA ASP A 351 26.94 -14.83 -1.38
C ASP A 351 26.88 -16.12 -0.54
N ILE A 352 28.01 -16.50 0.05
CA ILE A 352 28.12 -17.63 1.00
C ILE A 352 27.25 -17.36 2.22
N TYR A 353 27.26 -16.13 2.73
CA TYR A 353 26.57 -15.74 3.95
C TYR A 353 25.36 -14.86 3.64
N LEU A 354 24.43 -14.79 4.60
CA LEU A 354 23.34 -13.82 4.57
C LEU A 354 23.90 -12.39 4.59
N GLN A 355 23.14 -11.46 3.99
CA GLN A 355 23.52 -10.05 3.89
C GLN A 355 23.93 -9.50 5.25
N SER A 356 25.08 -8.85 5.30
CA SER A 356 25.53 -8.05 6.42
C SER A 356 25.86 -6.63 5.97
N GLY A 357 25.63 -5.63 6.82
CA GLY A 357 25.81 -4.23 6.47
C GLY A 357 24.77 -3.68 5.47
N THR A 358 24.90 -2.39 5.16
CA THR A 358 23.96 -1.64 4.31
C THR A 358 24.70 -0.68 3.39
N GLY A 359 24.06 -0.24 2.31
CA GLY A 359 24.65 0.65 1.32
C GLY A 359 25.97 0.10 0.76
N GLU A 360 27.01 0.92 0.73
CA GLU A 360 28.34 0.53 0.23
C GLU A 360 29.06 -0.47 1.15
N ASN A 361 28.59 -0.63 2.40
CA ASN A 361 29.17 -1.57 3.38
C ASN A 361 28.51 -2.96 3.35
N THR A 362 27.60 -3.19 2.39
CA THR A 362 26.91 -4.46 2.18
C THR A 362 27.90 -5.55 1.79
N ARG A 363 27.90 -6.68 2.50
CA ARG A 363 28.88 -7.76 2.29
C ARG A 363 28.38 -9.12 2.74
N SER A 364 29.10 -10.14 2.30
CA SER A 364 28.97 -11.54 2.71
C SER A 364 30.21 -11.90 3.53
N GLU A 365 30.06 -12.04 4.83
CA GLU A 365 31.16 -12.27 5.76
C GLU A 365 30.72 -13.23 6.88
N TYR A 366 31.65 -14.01 7.41
CA TYR A 366 31.40 -14.97 8.48
C TYR A 366 31.33 -14.30 9.86
N GLY A 367 30.38 -14.73 10.70
CA GLY A 367 30.36 -14.41 12.13
C GLY A 367 30.01 -12.95 12.44
N VAL A 368 29.48 -12.21 11.46
CA VAL A 368 29.09 -10.81 11.62
C VAL A 368 27.57 -10.66 11.70
N PRO A 369 27.06 -9.54 12.27
CA PRO A 369 25.63 -9.30 12.35
C PRO A 369 24.95 -9.26 10.99
N ILE A 370 23.92 -10.09 10.81
CA ILE A 370 23.11 -10.10 9.59
C ILE A 370 22.12 -8.94 9.58
N THR A 371 21.78 -8.47 8.39
CA THR A 371 20.81 -7.40 8.17
C THR A 371 19.40 -7.98 8.09
N THR A 372 18.59 -7.72 9.11
CA THR A 372 17.17 -8.08 9.18
C THR A 372 16.29 -6.87 9.47
N ASN A 373 14.96 -7.05 9.49
CA ASN A 373 13.98 -6.00 9.82
C ASN A 373 14.09 -4.76 8.92
N ARG A 374 14.40 -4.99 7.65
CA ARG A 374 14.61 -3.97 6.63
C ARG A 374 13.69 -4.25 5.43
N GLY A 375 13.26 -3.19 4.74
CA GLY A 375 12.29 -3.32 3.66
C GLY A 375 12.91 -3.94 2.41
N TYR A 376 12.10 -4.58 1.58
CA TYR A 376 12.54 -5.18 0.31
C TYR A 376 13.35 -4.21 -0.56
N THR A 377 12.84 -3.00 -0.78
CA THR A 377 13.50 -1.99 -1.64
C THR A 377 14.84 -1.53 -1.09
N ASP A 378 15.00 -1.56 0.23
CA ASP A 378 16.24 -1.18 0.89
C ASP A 378 17.30 -2.27 0.70
N HIS A 379 16.93 -3.55 0.85
CA HIS A 379 17.80 -4.69 0.52
C HIS A 379 18.23 -4.68 -0.95
N VAL A 380 17.31 -4.41 -1.87
CA VAL A 380 17.63 -4.26 -3.30
C VAL A 380 18.64 -3.12 -3.52
N SER A 381 18.41 -1.96 -2.88
CA SER A 381 19.30 -0.80 -3.01
C SER A 381 20.69 -1.07 -2.46
N ASP A 382 20.78 -1.73 -1.30
CA ASP A 382 22.02 -2.14 -0.66
C ASP A 382 22.85 -3.05 -1.58
N MET A 383 22.21 -4.07 -2.18
CA MET A 383 22.87 -4.99 -3.11
C MET A 383 23.39 -4.26 -4.36
N MET A 384 22.62 -3.35 -4.93
CA MET A 384 23.03 -2.57 -6.10
C MET A 384 24.28 -1.71 -5.82
N ARG A 385 24.44 -1.18 -4.61
CA ARG A 385 25.64 -0.40 -4.23
C ARG A 385 26.93 -1.21 -4.26
N VAL A 386 26.83 -2.52 -4.13
CA VAL A 386 27.97 -3.44 -4.18
C VAL A 386 27.96 -4.34 -5.42
N LYS A 387 27.25 -3.90 -6.49
CA LYS A 387 27.17 -4.57 -7.79
C LYS A 387 26.57 -5.98 -7.73
N LYS A 388 25.66 -6.17 -6.79
CA LYS A 388 24.90 -7.40 -6.58
C LYS A 388 23.41 -7.15 -6.84
N THR A 389 22.67 -8.24 -6.94
CA THR A 389 21.21 -8.29 -6.99
C THR A 389 20.70 -9.30 -5.96
N LEU A 390 19.41 -9.28 -5.65
CA LEU A 390 18.78 -10.43 -4.98
C LEU A 390 18.68 -11.61 -5.96
N LEU A 391 18.68 -12.84 -5.41
CA LEU A 391 18.42 -14.05 -6.18
C LEU A 391 16.98 -14.04 -6.72
N SER A 392 16.79 -14.56 -7.93
CA SER A 392 15.46 -14.97 -8.39
C SER A 392 14.97 -16.25 -7.68
N ASP A 393 13.72 -16.62 -7.89
CA ASP A 393 13.14 -17.87 -7.43
C ASP A 393 13.95 -19.11 -7.85
N THR A 394 14.32 -19.18 -9.14
CA THR A 394 15.08 -20.32 -9.68
C THR A 394 16.53 -20.30 -9.22
N GLU A 395 17.14 -19.11 -9.17
CA GLU A 395 18.51 -18.92 -8.67
C GLU A 395 18.60 -19.34 -7.19
N PHE A 396 17.59 -18.99 -6.37
CA PHE A 396 17.54 -19.41 -4.97
C PHE A 396 17.41 -20.92 -4.81
N ALA A 397 16.48 -21.55 -5.54
CA ALA A 397 16.30 -22.99 -5.49
C ALA A 397 17.58 -23.76 -5.87
N SER A 398 18.28 -23.29 -6.91
CA SER A 398 19.56 -23.86 -7.35
C SER A 398 20.66 -23.67 -6.30
N ALA A 399 20.89 -22.43 -5.85
CA ALA A 399 21.97 -22.11 -4.93
C ALA A 399 21.81 -22.76 -3.54
N MET A 400 20.56 -22.92 -3.08
CA MET A 400 20.25 -23.53 -1.79
C MET A 400 20.09 -25.06 -1.88
N TYR A 401 20.19 -25.66 -3.07
CA TYR A 401 20.07 -27.10 -3.24
C TYR A 401 21.08 -27.85 -2.37
N GLY A 402 20.59 -28.87 -1.66
CA GLY A 402 21.39 -29.64 -0.71
C GLY A 402 21.52 -29.03 0.69
N SER A 403 20.90 -27.87 0.96
CA SER A 403 20.71 -27.36 2.33
C SER A 403 19.84 -28.32 3.16
N ASN A 404 19.69 -28.01 4.45
CA ASN A 404 18.79 -28.74 5.33
C ASN A 404 17.33 -28.66 4.83
N ASP A 405 16.59 -29.75 5.01
CA ASP A 405 15.20 -29.93 4.59
C ASP A 405 14.41 -30.47 5.79
N LYS A 406 13.23 -29.90 6.03
CA LYS A 406 12.33 -30.23 7.16
C LYS A 406 12.95 -30.07 8.55
N THR A 407 13.94 -29.18 8.66
CA THR A 407 14.56 -28.80 9.93
C THR A 407 14.85 -27.30 9.91
N SER A 408 14.69 -26.63 11.04
CA SER A 408 15.12 -25.24 11.22
C SER A 408 16.39 -25.18 12.07
N ILE A 409 16.95 -23.99 12.25
CA ILE A 409 18.12 -23.78 13.10
C ILE A 409 17.93 -24.40 14.49
N GLU A 410 19.02 -24.90 15.07
CA GLU A 410 19.02 -25.48 16.41
C GLU A 410 18.30 -24.58 17.44
N GLY A 411 17.48 -25.20 18.28
CA GLY A 411 16.72 -24.50 19.32
C GLY A 411 15.44 -23.84 18.80
N LYS A 412 15.24 -23.77 17.49
CA LYS A 412 14.10 -23.08 16.84
C LYS A 412 13.99 -21.60 17.22
N GLU A 413 15.14 -20.99 17.50
CA GLU A 413 15.25 -19.60 17.95
C GLU A 413 16.40 -18.93 17.20
N ALA A 414 16.27 -17.63 16.95
CA ALA A 414 17.36 -16.86 16.37
C ALA A 414 18.52 -16.73 17.38
N PRO A 415 19.78 -16.90 16.97
CA PRO A 415 20.94 -16.58 17.79
C PRO A 415 20.88 -15.12 18.26
N SER A 416 21.42 -14.86 19.45
CA SER A 416 21.56 -13.52 20.01
C SER A 416 23.03 -13.22 20.31
N PRO A 417 23.68 -12.32 19.56
CA PRO A 417 23.15 -11.58 18.41
C PRO A 417 22.93 -12.47 17.17
N LYS A 418 22.04 -12.06 16.26
CA LYS A 418 21.88 -12.73 14.96
C LYS A 418 23.16 -12.53 14.14
N HIS A 419 23.86 -13.61 13.82
CA HIS A 419 25.07 -13.57 13.00
C HIS A 419 24.98 -14.57 11.84
N SER A 420 25.94 -14.51 10.92
CA SER A 420 26.06 -15.36 9.74
C SER A 420 26.98 -16.57 9.96
N GLY A 421 26.62 -17.70 9.37
CA GLY A 421 27.46 -18.87 9.16
C GLY A 421 27.63 -19.79 10.36
N GLY A 422 27.91 -21.06 10.06
CA GLY A 422 28.37 -22.05 11.04
C GLY A 422 27.25 -22.73 11.84
N HIS A 423 25.99 -22.48 11.54
CA HIS A 423 24.88 -23.04 12.29
C HIS A 423 24.60 -24.50 11.93
N VAL A 424 23.99 -25.21 12.89
CA VAL A 424 23.41 -26.53 12.70
C VAL A 424 21.90 -26.45 12.88
N ASP A 425 21.20 -27.37 12.25
CA ASP A 425 19.76 -27.49 12.37
C ASP A 425 19.35 -28.28 13.63
N THR A 426 18.05 -28.45 13.83
CA THR A 426 17.47 -29.21 14.96
C THR A 426 17.92 -30.67 15.02
N GLU A 427 18.46 -31.23 13.94
CA GLU A 427 19.00 -32.60 13.89
C GLU A 427 20.54 -32.62 13.97
N LYS A 428 21.16 -31.47 14.31
CA LYS A 428 22.61 -31.29 14.40
C LYS A 428 23.33 -31.46 13.06
N ARG A 429 22.60 -31.38 11.93
CA ARG A 429 23.19 -31.35 10.60
C ARG A 429 23.58 -29.90 10.27
N ARG A 430 24.72 -29.71 9.60
CA ARG A 430 25.15 -28.38 9.17
C ARG A 430 24.21 -27.78 8.13
N MET A 431 23.83 -26.52 8.33
CA MET A 431 22.96 -25.75 7.44
C MET A 431 23.76 -25.17 6.27
N ILE A 432 24.12 -26.03 5.31
CA ILE A 432 24.97 -25.67 4.18
C ILE A 432 24.46 -26.31 2.88
N SER A 433 24.53 -25.57 1.77
CA SER A 433 24.16 -26.06 0.43
C SER A 433 25.30 -26.82 -0.27
N TYR A 434 25.02 -27.47 -1.40
CA TYR A 434 26.02 -28.22 -2.16
C TYR A 434 27.18 -27.36 -2.67
N ILE A 435 26.90 -26.10 -2.99
CA ILE A 435 27.92 -25.13 -3.43
C ILE A 435 28.56 -24.38 -2.25
N GLY A 436 28.00 -24.53 -1.04
CA GLY A 436 28.55 -23.97 0.19
C GLY A 436 27.89 -22.69 0.68
N CYS A 437 26.66 -22.38 0.26
CA CYS A 437 25.90 -21.31 0.88
C CYS A 437 25.52 -21.72 2.31
N GLU A 438 25.88 -20.89 3.28
CA GLU A 438 25.59 -21.05 4.70
C GLU A 438 24.21 -20.51 5.04
N ASP A 439 23.51 -21.20 5.94
CA ASP A 439 22.23 -20.80 6.51
C ASP A 439 21.15 -20.52 5.46
N GLY A 440 21.15 -21.31 4.39
CA GLY A 440 20.27 -21.13 3.24
C GLY A 440 18.79 -21.36 3.52
N CYS A 441 18.46 -22.20 4.50
CA CYS A 441 17.09 -22.62 4.80
C CYS A 441 16.90 -22.78 6.32
N GLY A 442 15.78 -22.30 6.87
CA GLY A 442 15.41 -22.54 8.26
C GLY A 442 16.09 -21.64 9.30
N TYR A 443 16.74 -20.56 8.88
CA TYR A 443 17.24 -19.52 9.78
C TYR A 443 16.45 -18.22 9.63
N VAL A 444 16.56 -17.54 8.49
CA VAL A 444 15.76 -16.35 8.17
C VAL A 444 15.22 -16.44 6.75
N TRP A 445 14.03 -15.90 6.56
CA TRP A 445 13.47 -15.70 5.23
C TRP A 445 14.38 -14.78 4.41
N GLN A 446 14.58 -15.11 3.15
CA GLN A 446 15.41 -14.31 2.24
C GLN A 446 14.55 -13.69 1.15
N PHE A 447 14.59 -12.36 1.04
CA PHE A 447 13.96 -11.65 -0.07
C PHE A 447 14.54 -12.08 -1.41
N LEU A 448 13.64 -12.41 -2.33
CA LEU A 448 13.95 -12.75 -3.72
C LEU A 448 13.56 -11.59 -4.63
N ARG A 449 14.20 -11.48 -5.79
CA ARG A 449 13.98 -10.39 -6.77
C ARG A 449 12.56 -10.39 -7.35
N ASP A 450 11.89 -11.54 -7.30
CA ASP A 450 10.56 -11.76 -7.86
C ASP A 450 9.46 -11.03 -7.06
N VAL A 451 8.52 -10.46 -7.80
CA VAL A 451 7.33 -9.80 -7.27
C VAL A 451 6.07 -10.41 -7.87
N CYS A 452 4.98 -10.43 -7.11
CA CYS A 452 3.69 -10.94 -7.57
C CYS A 452 2.54 -10.01 -7.15
N PHE A 453 1.43 -10.07 -7.87
CA PHE A 453 0.20 -9.39 -7.46
C PHE A 453 -0.66 -10.33 -6.63
N MET A 454 -1.07 -9.88 -5.45
CA MET A 454 -2.00 -10.59 -4.58
C MET A 454 -3.31 -9.82 -4.48
N GLN A 455 -4.41 -10.56 -4.51
CA GLN A 455 -5.74 -10.02 -4.24
C GLN A 455 -6.10 -10.30 -2.78
N THR A 456 -6.26 -9.23 -2.00
CA THR A 456 -6.65 -9.32 -0.59
C THR A 456 -8.08 -8.83 -0.42
N VAL A 457 -8.84 -9.51 0.45
CA VAL A 457 -10.19 -9.11 0.81
C VAL A 457 -10.13 -8.03 1.88
N VAL A 458 -10.81 -6.91 1.65
CA VAL A 458 -10.93 -5.82 2.63
C VAL A 458 -12.40 -5.52 2.91
N GLY A 459 -12.70 -5.02 4.12
CA GLY A 459 -14.07 -4.80 4.58
C GLY A 459 -14.70 -6.02 5.26
N ARG A 460 -15.97 -5.88 5.64
CA ARG A 460 -16.80 -6.95 6.22
C ARG A 460 -18.16 -6.94 5.54
N ALA A 461 -18.82 -8.09 5.49
CA ALA A 461 -20.14 -8.23 4.90
C ALA A 461 -21.12 -7.17 5.46
N PRO A 462 -21.93 -6.51 4.61
CA PRO A 462 -22.10 -6.74 3.16
C PRO A 462 -21.07 -6.03 2.27
N ASN A 463 -20.21 -5.18 2.83
CA ASN A 463 -19.30 -4.30 2.09
C ASN A 463 -17.91 -4.93 1.91
N VAL A 464 -17.85 -6.07 1.23
CA VAL A 464 -16.59 -6.73 0.88
C VAL A 464 -16.02 -6.11 -0.40
N GLN A 465 -14.75 -5.70 -0.35
CA GLN A 465 -14.00 -5.17 -1.49
C GLN A 465 -12.74 -6.00 -1.72
N PHE A 466 -12.21 -5.96 -2.94
CA PHE A 466 -10.95 -6.60 -3.28
C PHE A 466 -9.89 -5.53 -3.55
N LYS A 467 -8.78 -5.59 -2.82
CA LYS A 467 -7.60 -4.76 -3.05
C LYS A 467 -6.55 -5.60 -3.76
N LYS A 468 -5.94 -5.06 -4.81
CA LYS A 468 -4.79 -5.66 -5.48
C LYS A 468 -3.53 -4.98 -5.01
N GLU A 469 -2.60 -5.74 -4.46
CA GLU A 469 -1.33 -5.22 -3.93
C GLU A 469 -0.15 -6.00 -4.50
N MET A 470 0.99 -5.33 -4.60
CA MET A 470 2.24 -5.95 -5.02
C MET A 470 2.95 -6.53 -3.79
N HIS A 471 3.26 -7.81 -3.86
CA HIS A 471 3.98 -8.57 -2.87
C HIS A 471 5.35 -8.98 -3.42
N THR A 472 6.27 -9.27 -2.51
CA THR A 472 7.60 -9.79 -2.80
C THR A 472 7.71 -11.21 -2.31
N LEU A 473 8.50 -12.02 -3.01
CA LEU A 473 8.71 -13.41 -2.67
C LEU A 473 9.82 -13.55 -1.60
N LEU A 474 9.61 -14.47 -0.66
CA LEU A 474 10.56 -14.87 0.37
C LEU A 474 10.88 -16.36 0.21
N GLY A 475 12.16 -16.74 0.34
CA GLY A 475 12.63 -18.12 0.25
C GLY A 475 13.25 -18.65 1.54
N GLY A 476 13.18 -19.98 1.73
CA GLY A 476 14.01 -20.72 2.68
C GLY A 476 13.47 -20.89 4.10
N GLY A 477 12.50 -20.08 4.54
CA GLY A 477 11.90 -20.20 5.88
C GLY A 477 12.71 -19.56 7.01
N GLU A 478 12.16 -19.60 8.23
CA GLU A 478 12.74 -18.97 9.42
C GLU A 478 12.99 -19.97 10.56
N TRP A 479 13.61 -19.49 11.63
CA TRP A 479 14.01 -20.28 12.79
C TRP A 479 12.84 -21.00 13.49
N SER A 480 11.65 -20.40 13.53
CA SER A 480 10.54 -20.88 14.36
C SER A 480 9.75 -22.05 13.75
N ASP A 481 9.71 -22.16 12.41
CA ASP A 481 9.00 -23.24 11.70
C ASP A 481 9.98 -24.34 11.30
N GLY A 482 9.85 -25.51 11.92
CA GLY A 482 10.72 -26.65 11.62
C GLY A 482 10.16 -27.65 10.61
N THR A 483 8.92 -27.50 10.12
CA THR A 483 8.23 -28.62 9.43
C THR A 483 8.19 -28.52 7.92
N ASN A 484 8.27 -27.31 7.36
CA ASN A 484 8.13 -27.07 5.91
C ASN A 484 9.38 -26.45 5.26
N ILE A 485 10.49 -26.35 5.99
CA ILE A 485 11.74 -25.76 5.51
C ILE A 485 12.29 -26.56 4.34
N SER A 486 12.52 -25.91 3.20
CA SER A 486 13.23 -26.51 2.06
C SER A 486 13.77 -25.43 1.12
N PRO A 487 14.72 -25.75 0.22
CA PRO A 487 15.18 -24.85 -0.84
C PRO A 487 14.06 -24.34 -1.77
N HIS A 488 12.93 -25.05 -1.83
CA HIS A 488 11.75 -24.69 -2.63
C HIS A 488 10.64 -24.00 -1.83
N LEU A 489 10.78 -23.86 -0.52
CA LEU A 489 9.78 -23.18 0.31
C LEU A 489 9.71 -21.71 -0.08
N ARG A 490 8.48 -21.24 -0.34
CA ARG A 490 8.18 -19.84 -0.66
C ARG A 490 7.04 -19.31 0.20
N THR A 491 7.12 -18.03 0.53
CA THR A 491 5.99 -17.25 1.03
C THR A 491 6.01 -15.86 0.41
N VAL A 492 4.93 -15.11 0.61
CA VAL A 492 4.80 -13.74 0.09
C VAL A 492 4.59 -12.76 1.23
N ILE A 493 5.18 -11.58 1.11
CA ILE A 493 5.00 -10.49 2.05
C ILE A 493 4.70 -9.21 1.28
N ILE A 494 3.88 -8.32 1.84
CA ILE A 494 3.59 -7.02 1.21
C ILE A 494 4.91 -6.23 1.09
N ARG A 495 5.14 -5.62 -0.08
CA ARG A 495 6.46 -5.07 -0.47
C ARG A 495 7.08 -4.09 0.54
N ASN A 496 6.28 -3.36 1.29
CA ASN A 496 6.72 -2.35 2.26
C ASN A 496 6.81 -2.89 3.70
N ALA A 497 6.51 -4.17 3.93
CA ALA A 497 6.64 -4.77 5.24
C ALA A 497 8.11 -4.91 5.64
N ARG A 498 8.32 -4.91 6.95
CA ARG A 498 9.57 -5.26 7.59
C ARG A 498 9.29 -6.39 8.55
N TYR A 499 10.20 -7.35 8.61
CA TYR A 499 10.04 -8.50 9.47
C TYR A 499 11.39 -8.91 10.04
N GLU A 500 11.44 -9.16 11.33
CA GLU A 500 12.67 -9.49 12.07
C GLU A 500 13.29 -10.81 11.66
N ALA A 501 12.49 -11.72 11.11
CA ALA A 501 12.92 -12.98 10.53
C ALA A 501 13.08 -12.92 9.00
N SER A 502 13.17 -11.72 8.43
CA SER A 502 13.47 -11.51 7.02
C SER A 502 14.80 -10.76 6.85
N GLY A 503 15.60 -11.23 5.90
CA GLY A 503 16.83 -10.63 5.42
C GLY A 503 17.00 -10.88 3.93
N ALA A 504 18.24 -10.93 3.45
CA ALA A 504 18.54 -11.11 2.04
C ALA A 504 19.87 -11.82 1.81
N ARG A 505 20.11 -12.21 0.55
CA ARG A 505 21.36 -12.75 0.05
C ARG A 505 21.65 -12.16 -1.32
N GLY A 506 22.91 -11.81 -1.57
CA GLY A 506 23.32 -11.24 -2.84
C GLY A 506 23.69 -12.30 -3.87
N SER A 507 23.48 -11.97 -5.14
CA SER A 507 24.03 -12.65 -6.29
C SER A 507 24.71 -11.67 -7.24
N SER A 508 25.63 -12.15 -8.06
CA SER A 508 26.35 -11.37 -9.05
C SER A 508 26.57 -12.20 -10.30
N HIS A 509 26.34 -11.60 -11.46
CA HIS A 509 26.64 -12.25 -12.74
C HIS A 509 28.16 -12.46 -12.88
N PRO A 510 28.61 -13.51 -13.58
CA PRO A 510 30.01 -13.69 -13.94
C PRO A 510 30.53 -12.51 -14.77
N ARG A 511 31.80 -12.20 -14.61
CA ARG A 511 32.46 -11.17 -15.42
C ARG A 511 32.91 -11.76 -16.76
N ASN A 512 32.13 -11.54 -17.81
CA ASN A 512 32.36 -12.10 -19.15
C ASN A 512 33.39 -11.35 -20.03
N PHE A 513 34.36 -10.64 -19.43
CA PHE A 513 35.37 -9.89 -20.18
C PHE A 513 36.76 -10.05 -19.54
N VAL A 514 37.71 -10.58 -20.31
CA VAL A 514 39.17 -10.40 -20.13
C VAL A 514 39.71 -9.79 -21.40
#